data_AF-A0A1M3C9G1-F1
#
_entry.id   AF-A0A1M3C9G1-F1
#
_cell.length_a   1.000
_cell.length_b   1.000
_cell.length_c   1.000
_cell.angle_alpha   90.00
_cell.angle_beta   90.00
_cell.angle_gamma   90.00
#
_symmetry.space_group_name_H-M   'P 1'
#
loop_
_entity.id
_entity.type
_entity.pdbx_description
1 polymer ?
#
loop_
_entity_poly.entity_id
_entity_poly.type
_entity_poly.pdbx_seq_one_letter_code
_entity_poly.pdbx_strand_id
1 'polypeptide(L)'
;MSASDRGVGKSTRRPKSRQTEVVDRFRAQHLALAEREIMTDAGVVTVMANDSESPLAWLARRKGRDGCAMISRDQFAAGERLRADFTRGNLTPRVTSNWSSPTGGRPRGSGAGPCEMTDLIIASRQRVRLAMQACGPEFSGLLIDVCCFLRGLEDVERERGWPPRSAKVVLQLALDRLARHYGLGSAGRAEASAHVRTWLASDAAFTVG
;
A
#
# COMPACT_ATOMS: atom_id res chain seq x y z
N MET A 1 73.18 18.39 -31.30
CA MET A 1 71.78 18.75 -31.00
C MET A 1 71.14 17.57 -30.30
N SER A 2 70.92 17.73 -28.99
CA SER A 2 70.31 16.75 -28.11
C SER A 2 68.83 16.55 -28.43
N ALA A 3 68.34 15.31 -28.44
CA ALA A 3 66.92 15.02 -28.34
C ALA A 3 66.75 13.86 -27.34
N SER A 4 66.39 14.25 -26.12
CA SER A 4 65.96 13.37 -25.04
C SER A 4 64.53 12.92 -25.33
N ASP A 5 64.29 11.62 -25.53
CA ASP A 5 62.92 11.09 -25.58
C ASP A 5 62.61 10.34 -24.28
N ARG A 6 61.87 11.02 -23.39
CA ARG A 6 61.24 10.46 -22.19
C ARG A 6 59.73 10.45 -22.41
N GLY A 7 59.12 9.28 -22.29
CA GLY A 7 57.68 9.13 -22.13
C GLY A 7 57.23 7.70 -22.42
N VAL A 8 56.26 7.07 -21.76
CA VAL A 8 55.35 7.43 -20.67
C VAL A 8 54.94 6.08 -20.07
N GLY A 9 55.02 5.94 -18.74
CA GLY A 9 54.50 4.76 -18.04
C GLY A 9 52.99 4.66 -18.20
N LYS A 10 52.50 3.57 -18.79
CA LYS A 10 51.06 3.26 -18.87
C LYS A 10 50.52 2.96 -17.47
N SER A 11 49.95 3.98 -16.83
CA SER A 11 49.16 3.83 -15.61
C SER A 11 47.84 3.15 -15.95
N THR A 12 47.75 1.84 -15.74
CA THR A 12 46.50 1.09 -15.79
C THR A 12 45.66 1.42 -14.57
N ARG A 13 44.88 2.50 -14.62
CA ARG A 13 43.82 2.78 -13.66
C ARG A 13 42.75 1.69 -13.78
N ARG A 14 42.78 0.75 -12.83
CA ARG A 14 41.71 -0.24 -12.57
C ARG A 14 40.39 0.53 -12.38
N PRO A 15 39.35 0.28 -13.18
CA PRO A 15 38.08 0.97 -13.01
C PRO A 15 37.48 0.54 -11.66
N LYS A 16 37.33 1.52 -10.76
CA LYS A 16 36.62 1.36 -9.49
C LYS A 16 35.17 1.08 -9.86
N SER A 17 34.70 -0.14 -9.61
CA SER A 17 33.29 -0.51 -9.77
C SER A 17 32.46 0.45 -8.92
N ARG A 18 31.81 1.42 -9.57
CA ARG A 18 30.76 2.22 -8.95
C ARG A 18 29.68 1.22 -8.54
N GLN A 19 29.57 0.96 -7.24
CA GLN A 19 28.33 0.43 -6.70
C GLN A 19 27.25 1.41 -7.12
N THR A 20 26.38 1.00 -8.04
CA THR A 20 25.24 1.82 -8.41
C THR A 20 24.36 1.91 -7.18
N GLU A 21 24.43 3.03 -6.45
CA GLU A 21 23.49 3.34 -5.39
C GLU A 21 22.08 3.25 -5.99
N VAL A 22 21.29 2.28 -5.53
CA VAL A 22 19.94 1.99 -6.07
C VAL A 22 19.04 3.23 -5.98
N VAL A 23 19.32 4.11 -5.00
CA VAL A 23 18.74 5.44 -4.86
C VAL A 23 19.85 6.43 -4.51
N ASP A 24 19.97 7.53 -5.27
CA ASP A 24 20.95 8.60 -5.03
C ASP A 24 20.78 9.21 -3.63
N ARG A 25 21.89 9.49 -2.94
CA ARG A 25 21.96 10.11 -1.61
C ARG A 25 21.04 11.34 -1.43
N PHE A 26 20.94 12.22 -2.43
CA PHE A 26 20.08 13.41 -2.37
C PHE A 26 18.59 13.05 -2.37
N ARG A 27 18.19 11.95 -3.02
CA ARG A 27 16.81 11.44 -2.93
C ARG A 27 16.61 10.71 -1.62
N ALA A 28 17.58 9.90 -1.19
CA ALA A 28 17.49 9.11 0.03
C ALA A 28 17.24 9.97 1.28
N GLN A 29 17.75 11.21 1.34
CA GLN A 29 17.49 12.11 2.48
C GLN A 29 16.02 12.59 2.59
N HIS A 30 15.25 12.50 1.50
CA HIS A 30 13.84 12.92 1.43
C HIS A 30 12.87 11.74 1.41
N LEU A 31 13.37 10.51 1.44
CA LEU A 31 12.57 9.28 1.35
C LEU A 31 12.75 8.46 2.63
N ALA A 32 11.68 7.83 3.10
CA ALA A 32 11.73 6.82 4.14
C ALA A 32 11.92 5.45 3.47
N LEU A 33 13.12 5.15 2.99
CA LEU A 33 13.41 3.93 2.23
C LEU A 33 13.42 2.69 3.12
N ALA A 34 12.72 1.62 2.72
CA ALA A 34 12.79 0.30 3.32
C ALA A 34 12.81 -0.80 2.25
N GLU A 35 13.51 -1.90 2.57
CA GLU A 35 13.49 -3.11 1.73
C GLU A 35 12.14 -3.83 1.85
N ARG A 36 11.63 -4.27 0.70
CA ARG A 36 10.37 -4.98 0.61
C ARG A 36 10.45 -6.10 -0.41
N GLU A 37 10.02 -7.28 -0.01
CA GLU A 37 9.88 -8.42 -0.91
C GLU A 37 8.55 -8.31 -1.67
N ILE A 38 8.64 -8.37 -3.01
CA ILE A 38 7.48 -8.40 -3.92
C ILE A 38 7.53 -9.70 -4.70
N MET A 39 6.42 -10.44 -4.70
CA MET A 39 6.25 -11.59 -5.60
C MET A 39 6.01 -11.08 -7.03
N THR A 40 6.89 -11.47 -7.95
CA THR A 40 6.76 -11.24 -9.39
C THR A 40 6.64 -12.59 -10.11
N ASP A 41 6.28 -12.57 -11.40
CA ASP A 41 6.22 -13.79 -12.22
C ASP A 41 7.58 -14.53 -12.31
N ALA A 42 8.68 -13.83 -12.02
CA ALA A 42 10.04 -14.37 -11.98
C ALA A 42 10.50 -14.82 -10.58
N GLY A 43 9.64 -14.72 -9.56
CA GLY A 43 9.95 -15.05 -8.16
C GLY A 43 9.88 -13.85 -7.22
N VAL A 44 10.31 -14.06 -5.97
CA VAL A 44 10.37 -13.01 -4.95
C VAL A 44 11.56 -12.10 -5.24
N VAL A 45 11.31 -10.81 -5.41
CA VAL A 45 12.33 -9.79 -5.64
C VAL A 45 12.30 -8.78 -4.49
N THR A 46 13.46 -8.51 -3.91
CA THR A 46 13.62 -7.44 -2.91
C THR A 46 13.77 -6.11 -3.62
N VAL A 47 12.90 -5.15 -3.31
CA VAL A 47 12.93 -3.79 -3.84
C VAL A 47 13.02 -2.77 -2.72
N MET A 48 13.61 -1.62 -3.01
CA MET A 48 13.54 -0.45 -2.12
C MET A 48 12.22 0.28 -2.36
N ALA A 49 11.38 0.37 -1.34
CA ALA A 49 10.13 1.11 -1.35
C ALA A 49 10.22 2.32 -0.42
N ASN A 50 9.61 3.45 -0.80
CA ASN A 50 9.49 4.58 0.10
C ASN A 50 8.21 4.45 0.94
N ASP A 51 8.41 4.38 2.24
CA ASP A 51 7.38 4.14 3.23
C ASP A 51 6.44 5.29 3.48
N SER A 52 6.91 6.52 3.22
CA SER A 52 6.05 7.69 3.29
C SER A 52 5.02 7.72 2.15
N GLU A 53 5.14 6.83 1.16
CA GLU A 53 4.17 6.73 0.06
C GLU A 53 2.87 6.02 0.45
N SER A 54 2.80 5.33 1.60
CA SER A 54 1.55 4.70 2.05
C SER A 54 1.28 4.95 3.53
N PRO A 55 0.20 5.69 3.90
CA PRO A 55 -0.17 5.88 5.30
C PRO A 55 -0.45 4.54 6.00
N LEU A 56 -0.87 3.51 5.24
CA LEU A 56 -1.05 2.15 5.74
C LEU A 56 0.28 1.49 6.11
N ALA A 57 1.36 1.72 5.34
CA ALA A 57 2.67 1.16 5.64
C ALA A 57 3.25 1.71 6.95
N TRP A 58 3.02 2.99 7.23
CA TRP A 58 3.36 3.59 8.51
C TRP A 58 2.54 2.99 9.67
N LEU A 59 1.23 2.84 9.49
CA LEU A 59 0.34 2.23 10.50
C LEU A 59 0.69 0.75 10.78
N ALA A 60 1.05 -0.02 9.75
CA ALA A 60 1.37 -1.44 9.91
C ALA A 60 2.64 -1.67 10.74
N ARG A 61 3.61 -0.73 10.68
CA ARG A 61 4.85 -0.83 11.45
C ARG A 61 4.76 -0.21 12.83
N ARG A 62 4.05 0.92 12.95
CA ARG A 62 4.00 1.65 14.21
C ARG A 62 3.28 0.82 15.24
N LYS A 63 3.92 0.68 16.40
CA LYS A 63 3.32 0.03 17.57
C LYS A 63 2.47 1.04 18.32
N GLY A 64 1.26 0.64 18.68
CA GLY A 64 0.39 1.39 19.57
C GLY A 64 0.89 1.36 21.02
N ARG A 65 0.09 1.93 21.93
CA ARG A 65 0.34 1.90 23.37
C ARG A 65 0.51 0.47 23.89
N ASP A 66 -0.19 -0.47 23.28
CA ASP A 66 -0.22 -1.88 23.69
C ASP A 66 0.91 -2.71 23.03
N GLY A 67 1.88 -2.07 22.38
CA GLY A 67 3.02 -2.73 21.72
C GLY A 67 2.67 -3.50 20.44
N CYS A 68 1.39 -3.60 20.08
CA CYS A 68 0.91 -4.22 18.85
C CYS A 68 0.89 -3.24 17.68
N ALA A 69 1.02 -3.75 16.45
CA ALA A 69 0.87 -2.95 15.23
C ALA A 69 -0.47 -2.20 15.21
N MET A 70 -0.49 -0.98 14.68
CA MET A 70 -1.71 -0.17 14.65
C MET A 70 -2.76 -0.70 13.67
N ILE A 71 -2.40 -1.50 12.68
CA ILE A 71 -3.31 -2.28 11.83
C ILE A 71 -2.79 -3.71 11.68
N SER A 72 -3.70 -4.67 11.47
CA SER A 72 -3.33 -6.07 11.25
C SER A 72 -2.74 -6.29 9.85
N ARG A 73 -2.09 -7.44 9.65
CA ARG A 73 -1.58 -7.85 8.33
C ARG A 73 -2.70 -7.98 7.30
N ASP A 74 -3.85 -8.51 7.73
CA ASP A 74 -5.04 -8.69 6.88
C ASP A 74 -5.63 -7.35 6.47
N GLN A 75 -5.74 -6.40 7.42
CA GLN A 75 -6.18 -5.02 7.18
C GLN A 75 -5.23 -4.31 6.21
N PHE A 76 -3.92 -4.45 6.40
CA PHE A 76 -2.91 -3.87 5.51
C PHE A 76 -3.01 -4.45 4.10
N ALA A 77 -3.09 -5.78 3.96
CA ALA A 77 -3.23 -6.45 2.67
C ALA A 77 -4.53 -6.05 1.95
N ALA A 78 -5.63 -5.91 2.69
CA ALA A 78 -6.92 -5.47 2.15
C ALA A 78 -6.85 -4.03 1.60
N GLY A 79 -6.24 -3.11 2.35
CA GLY A 79 -6.07 -1.71 1.91
C GLY A 79 -5.14 -1.59 0.69
N GLU A 80 -4.02 -2.29 0.67
CA GLU A 80 -3.11 -2.30 -0.48
C GLU A 80 -3.74 -2.98 -1.72
N ARG A 81 -4.56 -4.02 -1.53
CA ARG A 81 -5.32 -4.64 -2.62
C ARG A 81 -6.34 -3.68 -3.22
N LEU A 82 -7.07 -2.95 -2.38
CA LEU A 82 -7.98 -1.90 -2.83
C LEU A 82 -7.25 -0.83 -3.64
N ARG A 83 -6.10 -0.34 -3.15
CA ARG A 83 -5.26 0.64 -3.85
C ARG A 83 -4.82 0.11 -5.21
N ALA A 84 -4.35 -1.14 -5.26
CA ALA A 84 -3.93 -1.78 -6.50
C ALA A 84 -5.07 -1.88 -7.53
N ASP A 85 -6.28 -2.28 -7.11
CA ASP A 85 -7.45 -2.33 -7.99
C ASP A 85 -7.90 -0.92 -8.43
N PHE A 86 -7.82 0.08 -7.56
CA PHE A 86 -8.12 1.47 -7.89
C PHE A 86 -7.19 2.06 -8.95
N THR A 87 -5.87 1.84 -8.79
CA THR A 87 -4.86 2.26 -9.76
C THR A 87 -5.03 1.51 -11.08
N ARG A 88 -5.19 0.18 -11.06
CA ARG A 88 -5.36 -0.63 -12.26
C ARG A 88 -6.67 -0.32 -12.99
N GLY A 89 -7.70 0.13 -12.26
CA GLY A 89 -8.96 0.63 -12.81
C GLY A 89 -8.90 2.03 -13.42
N ASN A 90 -7.75 2.72 -13.40
CA ASN A 90 -7.61 4.12 -13.80
C ASN A 90 -8.68 5.02 -13.15
N LEU A 91 -8.92 4.84 -11.84
CA LEU A 91 -9.89 5.64 -11.09
C LEU A 91 -9.27 6.90 -10.47
N THR A 92 -7.95 7.07 -10.53
CA THR A 92 -7.26 8.29 -10.08
C THR A 92 -7.59 9.46 -11.01
N PRO A 93 -8.01 10.62 -10.48
CA PRO A 93 -8.18 11.84 -11.27
C PRO A 93 -6.88 12.21 -12.00
N ARG A 94 -6.95 12.42 -13.32
CA ARG A 94 -5.80 12.86 -14.12
C ARG A 94 -5.74 14.38 -14.12
N VAL A 95 -4.73 14.95 -13.44
CA VAL A 95 -4.52 16.41 -13.35
C VAL A 95 -3.45 16.91 -14.34
N THR A 96 -2.68 16.01 -14.96
CA THR A 96 -1.60 16.37 -15.90
C THR A 96 -1.94 15.99 -17.34
N SER A 97 -1.50 16.83 -18.28
CA SER A 97 -1.52 16.52 -19.72
C SER A 97 -0.70 15.27 -20.00
N ASN A 98 -1.25 14.35 -20.79
CA ASN A 98 -0.56 13.13 -21.17
C ASN A 98 0.46 13.41 -22.29
N TRP A 99 1.74 13.46 -21.94
CA TRP A 99 2.84 13.58 -22.91
C TRP A 99 3.31 12.22 -23.45
N SER A 100 2.65 11.11 -23.10
CA SER A 100 2.88 9.84 -23.77
C SER A 100 2.29 9.91 -25.18
N SER A 101 3.04 10.51 -26.10
CA SER A 101 2.81 10.27 -27.52
C SER A 101 2.88 8.76 -27.76
N PRO A 102 1.94 8.14 -28.49
CA PRO A 102 2.07 6.73 -28.87
C PRO A 102 3.11 6.61 -30.00
N THR A 103 4.35 7.00 -29.72
CA THR A 103 5.46 6.87 -30.65
C THR A 103 6.24 5.61 -30.34
N GLY A 104 5.98 4.57 -31.13
CA GLY A 104 7.00 3.59 -31.50
C GLY A 104 6.92 2.21 -30.86
N GLY A 105 6.54 1.22 -31.69
CA GLY A 105 7.05 -0.15 -31.62
C GLY A 105 6.76 -0.96 -30.35
N ARG A 106 5.67 -1.72 -30.35
CA ARG A 106 5.40 -2.74 -29.34
C ARG A 106 6.48 -3.83 -29.42
N PRO A 107 7.16 -4.20 -28.32
CA PRO A 107 7.96 -5.42 -28.29
C PRO A 107 7.03 -6.60 -28.56
N ARG A 108 7.33 -7.35 -29.62
CA ARG A 108 6.62 -8.56 -30.03
C ARG A 108 6.92 -9.63 -28.96
N GLY A 109 6.10 -9.75 -27.93
CA GLY A 109 6.32 -10.71 -26.83
C GLY A 109 5.52 -10.52 -25.54
N SER A 110 4.86 -9.39 -25.31
CA SER A 110 3.91 -9.25 -24.19
C SER A 110 2.54 -9.76 -24.62
N GLY A 111 2.13 -10.92 -24.07
CA GLY A 111 0.92 -11.65 -24.45
C GLY A 111 -0.41 -10.94 -24.20
N ALA A 112 -0.43 -9.77 -23.57
CA ALA A 112 -1.67 -9.04 -23.33
C ALA A 112 -2.09 -8.19 -24.54
N GLY A 113 -3.09 -8.64 -25.28
CA GLY A 113 -3.73 -7.86 -26.34
C GLY A 113 -4.48 -6.63 -25.79
N PRO A 114 -4.82 -5.63 -26.63
CA PRO A 114 -5.62 -4.47 -26.19
C PRO A 114 -6.93 -4.85 -25.49
N CYS A 115 -7.60 -5.93 -25.93
CA CYS A 115 -8.81 -6.45 -25.31
C CYS A 115 -8.58 -6.93 -23.86
N GLU A 116 -7.52 -7.71 -23.63
CA GLU A 116 -7.20 -8.21 -22.28
C GLU A 116 -6.88 -7.08 -21.31
N MET A 117 -6.21 -6.02 -21.79
CA MET A 117 -5.96 -4.81 -21.00
C MET A 117 -7.27 -4.10 -20.60
N THR A 118 -8.23 -3.99 -21.52
CA THR A 118 -9.55 -3.42 -21.24
C THR A 118 -10.31 -4.27 -20.22
N ASP A 119 -10.28 -5.60 -20.35
CA ASP A 119 -10.95 -6.51 -19.43
C ASP A 119 -10.37 -6.42 -18.01
N LEU A 120 -9.04 -6.30 -17.89
CA LEU A 120 -8.37 -6.08 -16.59
C LEU A 120 -8.79 -4.77 -15.92
N ILE A 121 -8.95 -3.69 -16.70
CA ILE A 121 -9.42 -2.39 -16.20
C ILE A 121 -10.86 -2.51 -15.72
N ILE A 122 -11.75 -3.12 -16.53
CA ILE A 122 -13.17 -3.31 -16.19
C ILE A 122 -13.29 -4.16 -14.92
N ALA A 123 -12.58 -5.29 -14.85
CA ALA A 123 -12.59 -6.17 -13.69
C ALA A 123 -12.07 -5.46 -12.43
N SER A 124 -11.03 -4.63 -12.55
CA SER A 124 -10.52 -3.85 -11.42
C SER A 124 -11.53 -2.83 -10.92
N ARG A 125 -12.21 -2.11 -11.82
CA ARG A 125 -13.30 -1.18 -11.46
C ARG A 125 -14.46 -1.89 -10.78
N GLN A 126 -14.86 -3.06 -11.28
CA GLN A 126 -15.90 -3.88 -10.68
C GLN A 126 -15.53 -4.31 -9.25
N ARG A 127 -14.30 -4.77 -9.03
CA ARG A 127 -13.81 -5.14 -7.68
C ARG A 127 -13.85 -3.96 -6.72
N VAL A 128 -13.39 -2.77 -7.11
CA VAL A 128 -13.49 -1.57 -6.28
C VAL A 128 -14.94 -1.26 -5.94
N ARG A 129 -15.84 -1.28 -6.93
CA ARG A 129 -17.27 -1.00 -6.72
C ARG A 129 -17.91 -1.98 -5.73
N LEU A 130 -17.64 -3.28 -5.89
CA LEU A 130 -18.14 -4.32 -4.99
C LEU A 130 -17.58 -4.18 -3.58
N ALA A 131 -16.30 -3.81 -3.44
CA ALA A 131 -15.68 -3.56 -2.15
C ALA A 131 -16.33 -2.37 -1.43
N MET A 132 -16.58 -1.26 -2.14
CA MET A 132 -17.26 -0.10 -1.54
C MET A 132 -18.71 -0.41 -1.15
N GLN A 133 -19.43 -1.18 -1.96
CA GLN A 133 -20.78 -1.65 -1.61
C GLN A 133 -20.77 -2.55 -0.37
N ALA A 134 -19.82 -3.48 -0.30
CA ALA A 134 -19.67 -4.36 0.85
C ALA A 134 -19.32 -3.59 2.13
N CYS A 135 -18.48 -2.55 2.03
CA CYS A 135 -18.11 -1.68 3.15
C CYS A 135 -19.22 -0.71 3.58
N GLY A 136 -20.07 -0.29 2.66
CA GLY A 136 -21.14 0.67 2.89
C GLY A 136 -20.69 2.14 2.78
N PRO A 137 -21.64 3.08 2.70
CA PRO A 137 -21.35 4.51 2.48
C PRO A 137 -20.53 5.14 3.60
N GLU A 138 -20.71 4.68 4.84
CA GLU A 138 -20.01 5.18 6.03
C GLU A 138 -18.48 5.06 5.91
N PHE A 139 -17.99 3.98 5.31
CA PHE A 139 -16.56 3.68 5.22
C PHE A 139 -15.96 3.90 3.84
N SER A 140 -16.79 3.94 2.79
CA SER A 140 -16.31 4.03 1.42
C SER A 140 -15.47 5.29 1.19
N GLY A 141 -15.95 6.45 1.65
CA GLY A 141 -15.18 7.70 1.54
C GLY A 141 -13.84 7.62 2.27
N LEU A 142 -13.84 7.15 3.52
CA LEU A 142 -12.63 7.02 4.33
C LEU A 142 -11.59 6.09 3.68
N LEU A 143 -12.03 4.95 3.15
CA LEU A 143 -11.16 3.98 2.50
C LEU A 143 -10.53 4.55 1.23
N ILE A 144 -11.30 5.30 0.42
CA ILE A 144 -10.76 5.95 -0.78
C ILE A 144 -9.76 7.06 -0.39
N ASP A 145 -10.09 7.91 0.58
CA ASP A 145 -9.21 9.00 1.03
C ASP A 145 -7.86 8.48 1.53
N VAL A 146 -7.87 7.47 2.40
CA VAL A 146 -6.64 6.99 3.04
C VAL A 146 -5.91 5.97 2.17
N CYS A 147 -6.61 5.00 1.57
CA CYS A 147 -5.94 3.93 0.83
C CYS A 147 -5.60 4.35 -0.61
N CYS A 148 -6.38 5.22 -1.25
CA CYS A 148 -6.20 5.56 -2.67
C CYS A 148 -5.59 6.96 -2.85
N PHE A 149 -6.07 7.95 -2.09
CA PHE A 149 -5.53 9.31 -2.13
C PHE A 149 -4.41 9.57 -1.11
N LEU A 150 -4.06 8.56 -0.30
CA LEU A 150 -2.92 8.58 0.63
C LEU A 150 -2.98 9.74 1.63
N ARG A 151 -4.20 10.18 1.97
CA ARG A 151 -4.42 11.28 2.87
C ARG A 151 -4.06 10.91 4.31
N GLY A 152 -3.43 11.83 5.03
CA GLY A 152 -3.11 11.67 6.45
C GLY A 152 -4.37 11.57 7.32
N LEU A 153 -4.29 10.84 8.42
CA LEU A 153 -5.44 10.66 9.31
C LEU A 153 -5.89 11.99 9.93
N GLU A 154 -4.95 12.87 10.25
CA GLU A 154 -5.19 14.19 10.82
C GLU A 154 -5.99 15.09 9.86
N ASP A 155 -5.71 14.97 8.56
CA ASP A 155 -6.44 15.71 7.54
C ASP A 155 -7.87 15.20 7.38
N VAL A 156 -8.05 13.89 7.47
CA VAL A 156 -9.38 13.27 7.43
C VAL A 156 -10.20 13.66 8.66
N GLU A 157 -9.60 13.67 9.85
CA GLU A 157 -10.27 14.13 11.08
C GLU A 157 -10.76 15.57 10.94
N ARG A 158 -9.89 16.46 10.43
CA ARG A 158 -10.21 17.88 10.25
C ARG A 158 -11.37 18.10 9.27
N GLU A 159 -11.39 17.39 8.14
CA GLU A 159 -12.44 17.58 7.13
C GLU A 159 -13.78 16.97 7.53
N ARG A 160 -13.75 15.85 8.26
CA ARG A 160 -14.98 15.17 8.73
C ARG A 160 -15.50 15.73 10.06
N GLY A 161 -14.79 16.69 10.67
CA GLY A 161 -15.15 17.26 11.97
C GLY A 161 -15.06 16.25 13.11
N TRP A 162 -14.20 15.24 12.98
CA TRP A 162 -14.08 14.19 14.00
C TRP A 162 -13.19 14.63 15.17
N PRO A 163 -13.45 14.12 16.39
CA PRO A 163 -12.56 14.33 17.52
C PRO A 163 -11.14 13.84 17.22
N PRO A 164 -10.10 14.46 17.81
CA PRO A 164 -8.72 14.08 17.54
C PRO A 164 -8.46 12.61 17.91
N ARG A 165 -7.65 11.92 17.10
CA ARG A 165 -7.25 10.50 17.26
C ARG A 165 -8.37 9.48 17.09
N SER A 166 -9.50 9.86 16.50
CA SER A 166 -10.62 8.97 16.21
C SER A 166 -10.48 8.25 14.86
N ALA A 167 -9.84 8.86 13.86
CA ALA A 167 -9.81 8.32 12.50
C ALA A 167 -9.14 6.95 12.42
N LYS A 168 -8.15 6.69 13.29
CA LYS A 168 -7.51 5.38 13.38
C LYS A 168 -8.53 4.27 13.65
N VAL A 169 -9.39 4.44 14.66
CA VAL A 169 -10.32 3.39 15.09
C VAL A 169 -11.37 3.15 14.00
N VAL A 170 -11.86 4.22 13.38
CA VAL A 170 -12.82 4.12 12.27
C VAL A 170 -12.17 3.44 11.06
N LEU A 171 -10.91 3.77 10.76
CA LEU A 171 -10.16 3.13 9.69
C LEU A 171 -9.94 1.63 9.96
N GLN A 172 -9.62 1.23 11.19
CA GLN A 172 -9.51 -0.19 11.55
C GLN A 172 -10.82 -0.94 11.27
N LEU A 173 -11.96 -0.39 11.70
CA LEU A 173 -13.27 -0.98 11.45
C LEU A 173 -13.60 -1.08 9.95
N ALA A 174 -13.26 -0.04 9.18
CA ALA A 174 -13.40 -0.04 7.73
C ALA A 174 -12.53 -1.12 7.06
N LEU A 175 -11.27 -1.23 7.47
CA LEU A 175 -10.33 -2.23 6.95
C LEU A 175 -10.71 -3.66 7.34
N ASP A 176 -11.30 -3.88 8.52
CA ASP A 176 -11.84 -5.19 8.90
C ASP A 176 -12.97 -5.62 7.98
N ARG A 177 -13.88 -4.68 7.68
CA ARG A 177 -14.99 -4.95 6.75
C ARG A 177 -14.47 -5.21 5.34
N LEU A 178 -13.45 -4.47 4.91
CA LEU A 178 -12.78 -4.68 3.63
C LEU A 178 -12.04 -6.02 3.57
N ALA A 179 -11.34 -6.41 4.64
CA ALA A 179 -10.64 -7.68 4.73
C ALA A 179 -11.62 -8.86 4.66
N ARG A 180 -12.78 -8.76 5.32
CA ARG A 180 -13.87 -9.73 5.16
C ARG A 180 -14.35 -9.83 3.72
N HIS A 181 -14.54 -8.71 3.03
CA HIS A 181 -14.94 -8.71 1.62
C HIS A 181 -13.92 -9.41 0.71
N TYR A 182 -12.62 -9.20 0.94
CA TYR A 182 -11.57 -9.84 0.15
C TYR A 182 -11.25 -11.28 0.57
N GLY A 183 -11.93 -11.82 1.59
CA GLY A 183 -11.63 -13.14 2.15
C GLY A 183 -10.27 -13.21 2.84
N LEU A 184 -9.74 -12.06 3.28
CA LEU A 184 -8.44 -11.94 3.96
C LEU A 184 -8.57 -12.04 5.49
N GLY A 185 -9.78 -12.18 6.01
CA GLY A 185 -10.01 -12.26 7.45
C GLY A 185 -9.37 -13.50 8.06
N SER A 186 -8.63 -13.32 9.15
CA SER A 186 -8.19 -14.36 10.07
C SER A 186 -9.38 -15.11 10.68
N ALA A 187 -9.93 -16.06 9.92
CA ALA A 187 -10.91 -17.03 10.40
C ALA A 187 -10.43 -17.77 11.68
N GLY A 188 -9.12 -17.80 11.94
CA GLY A 188 -8.53 -18.49 13.10
C GLY A 188 -8.47 -17.71 14.42
N ARG A 189 -8.83 -16.41 14.50
CA ARG A 189 -8.75 -15.65 15.79
C ARG A 189 -10.10 -15.25 16.37
N ALA A 190 -11.14 -15.20 15.55
CA ALA A 190 -12.50 -14.89 16.02
C ALA A 190 -13.14 -16.05 16.80
N GLU A 191 -12.80 -17.31 16.49
CA GLU A 191 -13.28 -18.48 17.23
C GLU A 191 -12.83 -18.48 18.71
N ALA A 192 -11.69 -17.87 19.02
CA ALA A 192 -11.16 -17.87 20.39
C ALA A 192 -11.78 -16.82 21.32
N SER A 193 -12.51 -15.82 20.81
CA SER A 193 -13.03 -14.70 21.63
C SER A 193 -14.55 -14.57 21.64
N ALA A 194 -15.28 -15.44 20.94
CA ALA A 194 -16.73 -15.33 20.82
C ALA A 194 -17.48 -15.95 22.01
N HIS A 195 -17.21 -15.55 23.25
CA HIS A 195 -18.08 -15.88 24.40
C HIS A 195 -18.26 -14.66 25.34
N VAL A 196 -18.81 -13.55 24.83
CA VAL A 196 -19.56 -12.64 25.70
C VAL A 196 -20.99 -13.19 25.76
N ARG A 197 -21.24 -14.09 26.72
CA ARG A 197 -22.53 -14.78 26.86
C ARG A 197 -23.59 -13.96 27.60
N THR A 198 -23.19 -12.93 28.34
CA THR A 198 -24.13 -11.99 28.94
C THR A 198 -23.38 -10.75 29.44
N TRP A 199 -24.05 -9.60 29.51
CA TRP A 199 -23.53 -8.40 30.19
C TRP A 199 -23.73 -8.45 31.71
N LEU A 200 -24.38 -9.51 32.18
CA LEU A 200 -24.58 -9.78 33.60
C LEU A 200 -23.28 -10.30 34.23
N ALA A 201 -23.05 -9.93 35.49
CA ALA A 201 -22.09 -10.63 36.32
C ALA A 201 -22.50 -12.11 36.44
N SER A 202 -21.53 -13.01 36.61
CA SER A 202 -21.77 -14.46 36.62
C SER A 202 -22.79 -14.93 37.66
N ASP A 203 -23.05 -14.10 38.67
CA ASP A 203 -23.90 -14.32 39.83
C ASP A 203 -25.23 -13.55 39.78
N ALA A 204 -25.50 -12.76 38.73
CA ALA A 204 -26.71 -11.97 38.68
C ALA A 204 -27.95 -12.85 38.39
N ALA A 205 -28.84 -12.96 39.38
CA ALA A 205 -30.14 -13.61 39.25
C ALA A 205 -31.25 -12.57 39.04
N PHE A 206 -32.11 -12.78 38.04
CA PHE A 206 -33.28 -11.93 37.78
C PHE A 206 -34.51 -12.52 38.48
N THR A 207 -35.01 -11.87 39.53
CA THR A 207 -36.27 -12.24 40.18
C THR A 207 -37.42 -11.41 39.63
N VAL A 208 -38.31 -12.03 38.87
CA VAL A 208 -39.63 -11.46 38.54
C VAL A 208 -40.59 -11.94 39.60
N GLY A 209 -41.22 -10.99 40.31
CA GLY A 209 -42.23 -11.26 41.33
C GLY A 209 -43.57 -11.69 40.77
#